data_AF-A0A3Q3X887-F1
#
_entry.id   AF-A0A3Q3X887-F1
#
_cell.length_a   1.000
_cell.length_b   1.000
_cell.length_c   1.000
_cell.angle_alpha   90.00
_cell.angle_beta   90.00
_cell.angle_gamma   90.00
#
_symmetry.space_group_name_H-M   'P 1'
#
loop_
_entity.id
_entity.type
_entity.pdbx_description
1 polymer ?
#
loop_
_entity_poly.entity_id
_entity_poly.type
_entity_poly.pdbx_seq_one_letter_code
_entity_poly.pdbx_strand_id
1 'polypeptide(L)'
;LTPVNHKAVPGYRKVIKKPVDFSTIREKLITNQYSNWETFIVDVNLIFENCERFNEDDSEIGRADHSMRIFFDKRWAELLM
;
A
#
# COMPACT_ATOMS: atom_id res chain seq x y z
N LEU A 1 9.05 -0.56 -4.04
CA LEU A 1 8.68 0.82 -3.68
C LEU A 1 9.04 1.01 -2.22
N THR A 2 9.85 2.03 -1.92
CA THR A 2 10.36 2.36 -0.57
C THR A 2 9.41 3.34 0.13
N PRO A 3 9.56 3.57 1.46
CA PRO A 3 8.72 4.53 2.17
C PRO A 3 8.77 5.92 1.53
N VAL A 4 7.65 6.63 1.52
CA VAL A 4 7.60 8.02 1.06
C VAL A 4 8.46 8.89 1.98
N ASN A 5 9.35 9.71 1.42
CA ASN A 5 10.09 10.67 2.22
C ASN A 5 9.17 11.82 2.62
N HIS A 6 8.60 11.74 3.82
CA HIS A 6 7.63 12.71 4.31
C HIS A 6 8.18 14.14 4.48
N LYS A 7 9.51 14.34 4.48
CA LYS A 7 10.12 15.68 4.49
C LYS A 7 10.17 16.28 3.09
N ALA A 8 10.28 15.44 2.07
CA ALA A 8 10.36 15.83 0.67
C ALA A 8 8.99 15.98 0.01
N VAL A 9 7.93 15.40 0.59
CA VAL A 9 6.56 15.46 0.07
C VAL A 9 5.69 16.35 0.98
N PRO A 10 5.44 17.61 0.59
CA PRO A 10 4.62 18.53 1.36
C PRO A 10 3.22 17.95 1.65
N GLY A 11 2.72 18.17 2.86
CA GLY A 11 1.36 17.75 3.24
C GLY A 11 1.21 16.27 3.56
N TYR A 12 2.14 15.39 3.16
CA TYR A 12 1.99 13.93 3.34
C TYR A 12 1.74 13.53 4.80
N ARG A 13 2.54 14.03 5.77
CA ARG A 13 2.31 13.75 7.21
C ARG A 13 0.99 14.30 7.75
N LYS A 14 0.44 15.35 7.13
CA LYS A 14 -0.82 15.95 7.57
C LYS A 14 -1.99 15.06 7.14
N VAL A 15 -1.91 14.52 5.92
CA VAL A 15 -2.98 13.76 5.27
C VAL A 15 -2.95 12.28 5.65
N ILE A 16 -1.76 11.66 5.61
CA ILE A 16 -1.54 10.22 5.81
C ILE A 16 -1.14 9.92 7.24
N LYS A 17 -1.95 9.11 7.93
CA LYS A 17 -1.80 8.81 9.36
C LYS A 17 -1.01 7.54 9.64
N LYS A 18 -1.11 6.56 8.75
CA LYS A 18 -0.40 5.27 8.85
C LYS A 18 0.33 5.00 7.53
N PRO A 19 1.51 5.59 7.33
CA PRO A 19 2.34 5.33 6.15
C PRO A 19 2.73 3.85 6.11
N VAL A 20 2.61 3.25 4.92
CA VAL A 20 3.04 1.89 4.63
C VAL A 20 3.50 1.82 3.18
N ASP A 21 4.41 0.90 2.89
CA ASP A 21 4.96 0.65 1.57
C ASP A 21 5.36 -0.82 1.45
N PHE A 22 5.58 -1.29 0.22
CA PHE A 22 5.89 -2.70 -0.04
C PHE A 22 7.20 -3.18 0.59
N SER A 23 8.20 -2.30 0.82
CA SER A 23 9.43 -2.72 1.51
C SER A 23 9.18 -2.97 3.00
N THR A 24 8.34 -2.15 3.63
CA THR A 24 7.87 -2.35 5.01
C THR A 24 7.05 -3.64 5.12
N ILE A 25 6.11 -3.89 4.20
CA ILE A 25 5.32 -5.14 4.18
C ILE A 25 6.24 -6.35 4.00
N ARG A 26 7.21 -6.28 3.09
CA ARG A 26 8.19 -7.35 2.87
C ARG A 26 8.99 -7.63 4.13
N GLU A 27 9.45 -6.60 4.83
CA GLU A 27 10.17 -6.74 6.10
C GLU A 27 9.30 -7.44 7.15
N LYS A 28 8.05 -6.99 7.33
CA LYS A 28 7.10 -7.62 8.26
C LYS A 28 6.83 -9.09 7.93
N LEU A 29 6.74 -9.45 6.66
CA LEU A 29 6.61 -10.85 6.22
C LEU A 29 7.83 -11.68 6.60
N ILE A 30 9.04 -11.27 6.22
CA ILE A 30 10.26 -12.07 6.43
C ILE A 30 10.67 -12.14 7.91
N THR A 31 10.22 -11.19 8.72
CA THR A 31 10.44 -11.17 10.18
C THR A 31 9.27 -11.75 10.97
N ASN A 32 8.30 -12.38 10.29
CA ASN A 32 7.15 -13.06 10.88
C ASN A 32 6.30 -12.18 11.82
N GLN A 33 6.11 -10.90 11.44
CA GLN A 33 5.31 -9.93 12.20
C GLN A 33 3.81 -9.97 11.88
N TYR A 34 3.40 -10.71 10.84
CA TYR A 34 1.99 -10.95 10.55
C TYR A 34 1.55 -12.25 11.23
N SER A 35 0.56 -12.16 12.12
CA SER A 35 0.03 -13.32 12.83
C SER A 35 -0.77 -14.26 11.92
N ASN A 36 -1.33 -13.71 10.85
CA ASN A 36 -2.14 -14.40 9.87
C ASN A 36 -2.23 -13.59 8.56
N TRP A 37 -2.83 -14.19 7.53
CA TRP A 37 -2.96 -13.55 6.22
C TRP A 37 -3.88 -12.32 6.27
N GLU A 38 -4.84 -12.28 7.20
CA GLU A 38 -5.77 -11.16 7.40
C GLU A 38 -5.03 -9.88 7.82
N THR A 39 -3.99 -10.01 8.65
CA THR A 39 -3.18 -8.84 9.03
C THR A 39 -2.25 -8.36 7.91
N PHE A 40 -1.85 -9.26 7.01
CA PHE A 40 -1.08 -8.91 5.81
C PHE A 40 -1.93 -8.13 4.80
N ILE A 41 -3.13 -8.61 4.49
CA ILE A 41 -4.02 -7.98 3.52
C ILE A 41 -4.44 -6.56 3.95
N VAL A 42 -4.58 -6.33 5.26
CA VAL A 42 -4.87 -5.00 5.82
C VAL A 42 -3.80 -3.98 5.44
N ASP A 43 -2.51 -4.34 5.54
CA ASP A 43 -1.43 -3.42 5.17
C ASP A 43 -1.34 -3.20 3.66
N VAL A 44 -1.61 -4.24 2.85
CA VAL A 44 -1.65 -4.09 1.39
C VAL A 44 -2.78 -3.14 0.97
N ASN A 45 -3.98 -3.31 1.52
CA ASN A 45 -5.10 -2.40 1.27
C ASN A 45 -4.80 -0.97 1.71
N LEU A 46 -4.09 -0.81 2.84
CA LEU A 46 -3.68 0.49 3.33
C LEU A 46 -2.69 1.22 2.40
N ILE A 47 -1.90 0.51 1.57
CA ILE A 47 -1.10 1.15 0.51
C ILE A 47 -2.03 1.86 -0.48
N PHE A 48 -3.05 1.15 -0.99
CA PHE A 48 -3.98 1.70 -1.97
C PHE A 48 -4.81 2.85 -1.39
N GLU A 49 -5.35 2.68 -0.18
CA GLU A 49 -6.13 3.72 0.52
C GLU A 49 -5.29 4.98 0.78
N ASN A 50 -4.02 4.83 1.15
CA ASN A 50 -3.13 5.97 1.34
C ASN A 50 -2.81 6.67 0.01
N CYS A 51 -2.72 5.90 -1.08
CA CYS A 51 -2.46 6.43 -2.41
C CYS A 51 -3.64 7.27 -2.91
N GLU A 52 -4.85 6.71 -2.90
CA GLU A 52 -6.10 7.40 -3.25
C GLU A 52 -6.35 8.63 -2.36
N ARG A 53 -5.99 8.55 -1.07
CA ARG A 53 -6.15 9.69 -0.15
C ARG A 53 -5.22 10.86 -0.44
N PHE A 54 -4.05 10.62 -1.04
CA PHE A 54 -3.03 11.65 -1.25
C PHE A 54 -2.90 12.12 -2.70
N ASN A 55 -3.21 11.25 -3.66
CA ASN A 55 -3.02 11.51 -5.08
C ASN A 55 -4.39 11.54 -5.79
N GLU A 56 -4.52 12.39 -6.80
CA GLU A 56 -5.68 12.38 -7.69
C GLU A 56 -5.68 11.08 -8.54
N ASP A 57 -6.87 10.53 -8.82
CA ASP A 57 -7.06 9.29 -9.57
C ASP A 57 -6.42 9.34 -10.97
N ASP A 58 -6.46 10.53 -11.61
CA ASP A 58 -5.91 10.77 -12.94
C ASP A 58 -4.43 11.20 -12.93
N SER A 59 -3.77 11.20 -11.78
CA SER A 59 -2.34 11.38 -11.72
C SER A 59 -1.60 10.12 -12.23
N GLU A 60 -0.32 10.24 -12.55
CA GLU A 60 0.51 9.09 -12.89
C GLU A 60 0.54 8.05 -11.76
N ILE A 61 0.61 8.53 -10.52
CA ILE A 61 0.64 7.70 -9.31
C ILE A 61 -0.72 7.03 -9.07
N GLY A 62 -1.83 7.78 -9.18
CA GLY A 62 -3.19 7.24 -9.02
C GLY A 62 -3.49 6.12 -10.01
N ARG A 63 -3.19 6.32 -11.31
CA ARG A 63 -3.37 5.26 -12.33
C ARG A 63 -2.50 4.03 -12.09
N ALA A 64 -1.26 4.23 -11.63
CA ALA A 64 -0.38 3.12 -11.28
C ALA A 64 -0.92 2.32 -10.09
N ASP A 65 -1.49 3.01 -9.10
CA ASP A 65 -2.13 2.40 -7.93
C ASP A 65 -3.34 1.57 -8.31
N HIS A 66 -4.25 2.10 -9.13
CA HIS A 66 -5.41 1.36 -9.63
C HIS A 66 -5.00 0.10 -10.40
N SER A 67 -3.98 0.21 -11.27
CA SER A 67 -3.47 -0.95 -12.03
C SER A 67 -2.92 -2.03 -11.10
N MET A 68 -2.23 -1.62 -10.03
CA MET A 68 -1.64 -2.52 -9.05
C MET A 68 -2.69 -3.16 -8.14
N ARG A 69 -3.74 -2.41 -7.75
CA ARG A 69 -4.89 -2.92 -7.01
C ARG A 69 -5.62 -4.01 -7.81
N ILE A 70 -5.92 -3.76 -9.09
CA ILE A 70 -6.55 -4.73 -9.98
C ILE A 70 -5.70 -6.01 -10.10
N PHE A 71 -4.39 -5.86 -10.31
CA PHE A 71 -3.48 -7.00 -10.37
C PHE A 71 -3.49 -7.79 -9.07
N PHE A 72 -3.40 -7.10 -7.94
CA PHE A 72 -3.38 -7.71 -6.62
C PHE A 72 -4.67 -8.46 -6.32
N ASP A 73 -5.84 -7.83 -6.52
CA ASP A 73 -7.15 -8.43 -6.26
C ASP A 73 -7.35 -9.71 -7.10
N LYS A 74 -6.94 -9.68 -8.38
CA LYS A 74 -6.96 -10.86 -9.24
C LYS A 74 -6.10 -11.99 -8.68
N ARG A 75 -4.85 -11.70 -8.31
CA ARG A 75 -3.91 -12.70 -7.79
C ARG A 75 -4.34 -13.24 -6.42
N TRP A 76 -4.93 -12.40 -5.60
CA TRP A 76 -5.43 -12.76 -4.29
C TRP A 76 -6.58 -13.77 -4.42
N ALA A 77 -7.54 -13.49 -5.30
CA ALA A 77 -8.63 -14.41 -5.60
C ALA A 77 -8.12 -15.74 -6.18
N GLU A 78 -7.13 -15.73 -7.09
CA GLU A 78 -6.56 -16.97 -7.65
C GLU A 78 -5.85 -17.88 -6.63
N LEU A 79 -5.29 -17.30 -5.56
CA LEU A 79 -4.45 -18.04 -4.61
C LEU A 79 -5.18 -18.44 -3.32
N LEU A 80 -6.19 -17.68 -2.92
CA LEU A 80 -6.79 -17.78 -1.58
C LEU A 80 -8.32 -17.78 -1.58
N MET A 81 -8.96 -17.76 -2.76
CA MET A 81 -10.39 -18.06 -2.94
C MET A 81 -10.56 -19.28 -3.85
#